data_AF-A0A379TQW4-F1
#
_entry.id   AF-A0A379TQW4-F1
#
_cell.length_a   1.000
_cell.length_b   1.000
_cell.length_c   1.000
_cell.angle_alpha   90.00
_cell.angle_beta   90.00
_cell.angle_gamma   90.00
#
_symmetry.space_group_name_H-M   'P 1'
#
loop_
_entity.id
_entity.type
_entity.pdbx_description
1 polymer ?
#
loop_
_entity_poly.entity_id
_entity_poly.type
_entity_poly.pdbx_seq_one_letter_code
_entity_poly.pdbx_strand_id
1 'polypeptide(L)' 'MAASTFFIPSVNVIGADSLKDAMNTMAEYGFRRTLIVTDAMLTKLGMAGDIQKALQKRDIFSVFMMVRSLTLLPAMWRPG' A
#
# COMPACT_ATOMS: atom_id res chain seq x y z
N MET A 1 -31.97 22.01 11.42
CA MET A 1 -31.22 21.58 10.21
C MET A 1 -30.51 20.28 10.56
N ALA A 2 -30.64 19.23 9.74
CA ALA A 2 -29.90 17.99 9.97
C ALA A 2 -28.46 18.17 9.50
N ALA A 3 -27.47 17.90 10.36
CA ALA A 3 -26.07 17.93 9.99
C ALA A 3 -25.70 16.67 9.23
N SER A 4 -24.93 16.82 8.16
CA SER A 4 -24.30 15.72 7.43
C SER A 4 -22.79 15.78 7.65
N THR A 5 -22.16 14.64 7.91
CA THR A 5 -20.71 14.53 8.08
C THR A 5 -20.12 13.84 6.86
N PHE A 6 -19.11 14.46 6.26
CA PHE A 6 -18.35 13.91 5.14
C PHE A 6 -16.95 13.51 5.60
N PHE A 7 -16.56 12.25 5.35
CA PHE A 7 -15.25 11.73 5.71
C PHE A 7 -14.37 11.62 4.46
N ILE A 8 -13.24 12.32 4.47
CA ILE A 8 -12.24 12.31 3.39
C ILE A 8 -10.83 12.33 4.01
N PRO A 9 -9.80 11.72 3.38
CA PRO A 9 -8.42 11.87 3.85
C PRO A 9 -7.99 13.34 3.86
N SER A 10 -7.19 13.72 4.86
CA SER A 10 -6.66 15.09 4.98
C SER A 10 -5.72 15.50 3.84
N VAL A 11 -5.13 14.52 3.15
CA VAL A 11 -4.22 14.74 2.02
C VAL A 11 -4.55 13.73 0.92
N ASN A 12 -4.78 14.23 -0.29
CA ASN A 12 -5.01 13.42 -1.50
C ASN A 12 -4.00 13.87 -2.57
N VAL A 13 -3.06 12.99 -2.94
CA VAL A 13 -2.04 13.30 -3.96
C VAL A 13 -2.53 12.75 -5.30
N ILE A 14 -2.84 13.64 -6.26
CA ILE A 14 -3.46 13.30 -7.54
C ILE A 14 -2.73 14.01 -8.68
N GLY A 15 -2.53 13.32 -9.81
CA GLY A 15 -1.86 13.84 -10.99
C GLY A 15 -0.82 12.87 -11.54
N ALA A 16 -0.18 13.26 -12.64
CA ALA A 16 1.04 12.59 -13.09
C ALA A 16 2.10 12.68 -11.98
N ASP A 17 2.92 11.63 -11.84
CA ASP A 17 3.98 11.53 -10.82
C ASP A 17 3.52 11.56 -9.34
N SER A 18 2.22 11.50 -9.06
CA SER A 18 1.67 11.53 -7.69
C SER A 18 2.28 10.50 -6.73
N LEU A 19 2.65 9.33 -7.24
CA LEU A 19 3.33 8.28 -6.47
C LEU A 19 4.72 8.73 -5.98
N LYS A 20 5.47 9.45 -6.82
CA LYS A 20 6.79 10.00 -6.46
C LYS A 20 6.64 11.06 -5.37
N ASP A 21 5.66 11.94 -5.51
CA ASP A 21 5.40 13.01 -4.56
C ASP A 21 4.94 12.44 -3.22
N ALA A 22 4.03 11.46 -3.22
CA ALA A 22 3.62 10.76 -2.00
C ALA A 22 4.81 10.12 -1.27
N MET A 23 5.73 9.48 -1.98
CA MET A 23 6.95 8.92 -1.37
C MET A 23 7.90 10.00 -0.83
N ASN A 24 7.99 11.16 -1.47
CA ASN A 24 8.77 12.29 -0.94
C ASN A 24 8.14 12.82 0.36
N THR A 25 6.81 12.99 0.39
CA THR A 25 6.09 13.39 1.60
C THR A 25 6.31 12.41 2.75
N MET A 26 6.33 11.09 2.47
CA MET A 26 6.66 10.09 3.50
C MET A 26 8.06 10.30 4.11
N ALA A 27 9.04 10.67 3.29
CA ALA A 27 10.40 10.96 3.76
C ALA A 27 10.45 12.28 4.55
N GLU A 28 9.74 13.32 4.09
CA GLU A 28 9.60 14.62 4.78
C GLU A 28 8.91 14.47 6.15
N TYR A 29 7.95 13.54 6.27
CA TYR A 29 7.34 13.16 7.55
C TYR A 29 8.25 12.31 8.45
N GLY A 30 9.44 11.93 7.97
CA GLY A 30 10.43 11.18 8.75
C GLY A 30 10.15 9.69 8.87
N PHE A 31 9.32 9.10 7.99
CA PHE A 31 9.12 7.65 7.99
C PHE A 31 10.40 6.92 7.61
N ARG A 32 10.69 5.83 8.31
CA ARG A 32 11.90 5.01 8.10
C ARG A 32 11.62 3.56 7.80
N ARG A 33 10.44 3.05 8.16
CA ARG A 33 10.05 1.66 8.02
C ARG A 33 8.60 1.58 7.58
N THR A 34 8.32 0.75 6.58
CA THR A 34 6.99 0.61 5.99
C THR A 34 6.66 -0.86 5.73
N LEU A 35 5.37 -1.15 5.63
CA LEU A 35 4.84 -2.44 5.21
C LEU A 35 4.11 -2.24 3.89
N ILE A 36 4.60 -2.88 2.83
CA ILE A 36 3.93 -2.89 1.53
C ILE A 36 2.90 -4.01 1.58
N VAL A 37 1.63 -3.62 1.68
CA VAL A 37 0.48 -4.54 1.65
C VAL A 37 -0.11 -4.54 0.25
N THR A 38 -0.04 -5.67 -0.44
CA THR A 38 -0.45 -5.78 -1.85
C THR A 38 -0.92 -7.20 -2.18
N ASP A 39 -1.59 -7.36 -3.32
CA ASP A 39 -2.02 -8.67 -3.81
C ASP A 39 -0.95 -9.41 -4.65
N ALA A 40 -1.30 -10.62 -5.04
CA ALA A 40 -0.44 -11.53 -5.78
C ALA A 40 -0.12 -11.09 -7.20
N MET A 41 -1.06 -10.45 -7.89
CA MET A 41 -0.89 -10.01 -9.25
C MET A 41 0.12 -8.86 -9.31
N LEU A 42 -0.05 -7.83 -8.48
CA LEU A 42 0.87 -6.68 -8.44
C LEU A 42 2.28 -7.08 -8.01
N THR A 43 2.40 -8.09 -7.13
CA THR A 43 3.69 -8.68 -6.78
C THR A 43 4.32 -9.39 -7.97
N LYS A 44 3.56 -10.23 -8.68
CA LYS A 44 4.04 -10.97 -9.87
C LYS A 44 4.44 -10.04 -11.03
N LEU A 45 3.76 -8.90 -11.18
CA LEU A 45 4.10 -7.87 -12.16
C LEU A 45 5.32 -7.03 -11.77
N GLY A 46 5.90 -7.24 -10.58
CA GLY A 46 7.10 -6.54 -10.11
C GLY A 46 6.85 -5.17 -9.50
N MET A 47 5.62 -4.64 -9.55
CA MET A 47 5.28 -3.30 -9.07
C MET A 47 5.61 -3.09 -7.60
N ALA A 48 5.33 -4.10 -6.76
CA ALA A 48 5.67 -4.06 -5.34
C ALA A 48 7.20 -3.91 -5.13
N GLY A 49 7.99 -4.62 -5.96
CA GLY A 49 9.45 -4.53 -5.98
C GLY A 49 9.96 -3.14 -6.37
N ASP A 50 9.33 -2.51 -7.36
CA ASP A 50 9.70 -1.17 -7.81
C ASP A 50 9.40 -0.11 -6.76
N ILE A 51 8.26 -0.22 -6.05
CA ILE A 51 7.93 0.64 -4.91
C ILE A 51 8.97 0.46 -3.80
N GLN A 52 9.32 -0.79 -3.44
CA GLN A 52 10.34 -1.06 -2.43
C GLN A 52 11.69 -0.41 -2.77
N LYS A 53 12.14 -0.51 -4.03
CA LYS A 53 13.37 0.16 -4.48
C LYS A 53 13.24 1.68 -4.40
N ALA A 54 12.09 2.24 -4.75
CA ALA A 54 11.86 3.68 -4.70
C ALA A 54 11.84 4.22 -3.26
N LEU A 55 11.29 3.46 -2.31
CA LEU A 55 11.35 3.75 -0.88
C LEU A 55 12.78 3.64 -0.35
N GLN A 56 13.53 2.62 -0.75
CA GLN A 56 14.94 2.45 -0.35
C GLN A 56 15.82 3.64 -0.78
N LYS A 57 15.59 4.22 -1.97
CA LYS A 57 16.28 5.44 -2.43
C LYS A 57 16.06 6.66 -1.53
N ARG A 58 15.02 6.63 -0.68
CA ARG A 58 14.67 7.67 0.29
C ARG A 58 15.01 7.27 1.72
N ASP A 59 15.83 6.23 1.90
CA ASP A 59 16.21 5.68 3.19
C ASP A 59 14.99 5.23 4.03
N ILE A 60 13.98 4.69 3.32
CA ILE A 60 12.79 4.07 3.91
C ILE A 60 12.87 2.57 3.66
N PHE A 61 13.09 1.82 4.72
CA PHE A 61 13.06 0.36 4.69
C PHE A 61 11.62 -0.15 4.51
N SER A 62 11.43 -1.20 3.72
CA SER A 62 10.11 -1.82 3.55
C SER A 62 10.18 -3.34 3.58
N VAL A 63 9.06 -3.96 3.96
CA VAL A 63 8.83 -5.41 3.87
C VAL A 63 7.51 -5.68 3.14
N PHE A 64 7.39 -6.86 2.53
CA PHE A 64 6.17 -7.26 1.82
C PHE A 64 5.23 -8.06 2.71
N MET A 65 3.94 -7.76 2.60
CA MET A 65 2.86 -8.60 3.08
C MET A 65 1.87 -8.86 1.94
N MET A 66 1.73 -10.13 1.59
CA MET A 66 0.77 -10.59 0.60
C MET A 66 -0.62 -10.66 1.22
N VAL A 67 -1.58 -9.96 0.62
CA VAL A 67 -3.00 -10.14 0.95
C VAL A 67 -3.43 -11.51 0.44
N ARG A 68 -3.93 -12.36 1.35
CA ARG A 68 -4.55 -13.64 0.97
C ARG A 68 -6.00 -13.38 0.59
N SER A 69 -6.41 -13.87 -0.56
CA SER A 69 -7.84 -13.85 -0.92
C SER A 69 -8.61 -14.81 0.00
N LEU A 70 -9.63 -14.28 0.69
CA LEU A 70 -10.58 -15.08 1.47
C LEU A 70 -11.36 -16.08 0.59
N THR A 71 -11.46 -15.84 -0.72
CA THR A 71 -12.12 -16.77 -1.66
C THR A 71 -11.38 -18.10 -1.84
N LEU A 72 -10.13 -18.22 -1.38
CA LEU A 72 -9.34 -19.45 -1.42
C LEU A 72 -9.41 -20.27 -0.12
N LEU A 73 -10.07 -19.76 0.94
CA LEU A 73 -10.24 -20.49 2.20
C LEU A 73 -11.17 -21.72 2.16
N PRO A 74 -12.29 -21.77 1.40
CA PRO A 74 -13.24 -22.87 1.56
C PRO A 74 -12.75 -24.23 1.01
N ALA A 75 -11.61 -24.28 0.32
CA ALA A 75 -11.02 -25.56 -0.11
C ALA A 75 -10.33 -26.33 1.04
N MET A 76 -9.99 -25.66 2.14
CA MET A 76 -9.21 -26.23 3.25
C MET A 76 -10.08 -26.71 4.43
N TRP A 77 -11.37 -26.33 4.45
CA TRP A 77 -12.34 -26.76 5.46
C TRP A 77 -13.47 -27.56 4.81
N ARG A 78 -13.16 -28.79 4.39
CA ARG A 78 -14.17 -29.84 4.22
C ARG A 78 -14.00 -30.80 5.39
N PRO A 79 -14.86 -30.76 6.43
CA PRO A 79 -14.90 -31.84 7.39
C PRO A 79 -15.29 -33.11 6.62
N GLY A 80 -14.43 -34.13 6.70
CA GLY A 80 -14.77 -35.49 6.29
C GLY A 80 -15.81 -36.10 7.20
#